data_AF-A0A0E0GSK0-F1
#
_entry.id   AF-A0A0E0GSK0-F1
#
_cell.length_a   1.000
_cell.length_b   1.000
_cell.length_c   1.000
_cell.angle_alpha   90.00
_cell.angle_beta   90.00
_cell.angle_gamma   90.00
#
_symmetry.space_group_name_H-M   'P 1'
#
loop_
_entity.id
_entity.type
_entity.pdbx_description
1 polymer ?
#
loop_
_entity_poly.entity_id
_entity_poly.type
_entity_poly.pdbx_seq_one_letter_code
_entity_poly.pdbx_strand_id
1 'polypeptide(L)'
;MEKGGNEGLQTRPSGKYGVVNYSSFMRFRVVSCSPLLQSTRPLFRQTSHLPFPSAAMPPAGSLTDEQLRFFDANGYLVLGSFSSAEEVRAMRDRMAELVDGFDGAGDVFSTKDHRQVKNDFFFKSAENISFFFEEKAFGDDGCLKQAKELSINKVGHALHELDPVFKKFSFGANVSSLFSSLRYKRPAVIQSMYIFKQPGIGGEVVPHQDNTFLYTDPPSCTGLWLALEDATKTNGCLWAIPGSHKNGLKRRMIRDEIDTHFDHPSPTYDLKEFVPLEVKSGDLVVIHGDLIHQSFENLSPVSRHALSLHVIDTEGCEWSKQNWLQRKIPPQPLYEN
;
A
#
# COMPACT_ATOMS: atom_id res chain seq x y z
N MET A 1 -30.07 -37.32 -58.30
CA MET A 1 -29.83 -36.00 -57.66
C MET A 1 -29.20 -36.33 -56.31
N GLU A 2 -27.88 -36.26 -56.16
CA GLU A 2 -27.08 -35.03 -55.95
C GLU A 2 -27.41 -34.33 -54.62
N LYS A 3 -26.46 -33.88 -53.79
CA LYS A 3 -24.98 -34.10 -53.70
C LYS A 3 -24.48 -33.47 -52.38
N GLY A 4 -23.45 -34.05 -51.75
CA GLY A 4 -22.64 -33.40 -50.69
C GLY A 4 -23.30 -33.27 -49.30
N GLY A 5 -22.55 -33.09 -48.21
CA GLY A 5 -21.08 -33.14 -48.09
C GLY A 5 -20.53 -32.20 -47.02
N ASN A 6 -19.97 -32.79 -45.95
CA ASN A 6 -18.92 -32.26 -45.06
C ASN A 6 -19.19 -30.96 -44.25
N GLU A 7 -19.27 -31.06 -42.91
CA GLU A 7 -18.19 -30.75 -41.95
C GLU A 7 -18.71 -30.58 -40.52
N GLY A 8 -18.06 -31.23 -39.56
CA GLY A 8 -18.45 -31.20 -38.14
C GLY A 8 -17.67 -30.15 -37.37
N LEU A 9 -18.35 -29.14 -36.82
CA LEU A 9 -17.75 -28.16 -35.92
C LEU A 9 -17.99 -28.57 -34.46
N GLN A 10 -16.98 -29.15 -33.82
CA GLN A 10 -17.00 -29.40 -32.37
C GLN A 10 -17.01 -28.06 -31.62
N THR A 11 -18.14 -27.71 -31.02
CA THR A 11 -18.24 -26.58 -30.10
C THR A 11 -17.51 -26.88 -28.80
N ARG A 12 -16.36 -26.23 -28.58
CA ARG A 12 -15.70 -26.25 -27.27
C ARG A 12 -16.59 -25.53 -26.25
N PRO A 13 -16.79 -26.08 -25.04
CA PRO A 13 -17.58 -25.40 -24.01
C PRO A 13 -16.86 -24.13 -23.57
N SER A 14 -17.59 -23.01 -23.54
CA SER A 14 -17.11 -21.72 -23.08
C SER A 14 -16.85 -21.74 -21.58
N GLY A 15 -15.57 -21.86 -21.20
CA GLY A 15 -15.12 -21.67 -19.83
C GLY A 15 -15.46 -20.25 -19.36
N LYS A 16 -16.42 -20.14 -18.44
CA LYS A 16 -16.77 -18.88 -17.79
C LYS A 16 -15.61 -18.46 -16.89
N TYR A 17 -14.80 -17.51 -17.33
CA TYR A 17 -13.85 -16.83 -16.45
C TYR A 17 -14.65 -16.01 -15.43
N GLY A 18 -14.63 -16.45 -14.18
CA GLY A 18 -15.34 -15.80 -13.08
C GLY A 18 -14.72 -14.44 -12.77
N VAL A 19 -15.56 -13.41 -12.73
CA VAL A 19 -15.19 -12.09 -12.21
C VAL A 19 -14.97 -12.20 -10.71
N VAL A 20 -13.77 -11.85 -10.24
CA VAL A 20 -13.48 -11.77 -8.80
C VAL A 20 -13.94 -10.40 -8.28
N ASN A 21 -15.19 -10.33 -7.82
CA ASN A 21 -15.62 -9.29 -6.89
C ASN A 21 -15.23 -9.70 -5.46
N TYR A 22 -14.82 -8.74 -4.65
CA TYR A 22 -14.30 -8.96 -3.30
C TYR A 22 -15.44 -9.07 -2.26
N SER A 23 -15.96 -10.27 -2.00
CA SER A 23 -16.98 -10.48 -0.93
C SER A 23 -16.98 -11.85 -0.23
N SER A 24 -16.34 -11.86 0.95
CA SER A 24 -16.55 -12.65 2.20
C SER A 24 -17.21 -14.05 2.24
N PHE A 25 -16.47 -15.05 2.77
CA PHE A 25 -16.94 -16.27 3.48
C PHE A 25 -15.81 -16.85 4.39
N MET A 26 -15.97 -17.60 5.51
CA MET A 26 -17.07 -17.77 6.49
C MET A 26 -16.65 -18.60 7.76
N ARG A 27 -16.86 -18.05 8.98
CA ARG A 27 -17.02 -18.72 10.32
C ARG A 27 -15.88 -19.48 11.06
N PHE A 28 -15.47 -18.86 12.17
CA PHE A 28 -14.96 -19.31 13.49
C PHE A 28 -14.81 -20.80 13.91
N ARG A 29 -13.73 -21.06 14.66
CA ARG A 29 -13.76 -21.73 15.98
C ARG A 29 -12.60 -21.27 16.87
N VAL A 30 -12.85 -21.02 18.17
CA VAL A 30 -11.85 -20.52 19.14
C VAL A 30 -11.38 -21.67 20.05
N VAL A 31 -10.08 -21.70 20.37
CA VAL A 31 -9.50 -22.51 21.46
C VAL A 31 -8.56 -21.61 22.26
N SER A 32 -8.72 -21.55 23.58
CA SER A 32 -7.86 -20.76 24.47
C SER A 32 -6.77 -21.61 25.11
N CYS A 33 -5.62 -20.98 25.39
CA CYS A 33 -4.74 -21.45 26.46
C CYS A 33 -3.91 -20.28 27.02
N SER A 34 -3.74 -20.25 28.34
CA SER A 34 -2.78 -19.36 29.04
C SER A 34 -1.41 -20.06 29.14
N PRO A 35 -0.32 -19.36 29.54
CA PRO A 35 -0.08 -19.16 30.98
C PRO A 35 0.60 -17.82 31.37
N LEU A 36 0.72 -17.64 32.68
CA LEU A 36 1.34 -16.53 33.41
C LEU A 36 2.81 -16.83 33.84
N LEU A 37 3.43 -15.81 34.48
CA LEU A 37 4.70 -15.81 35.24
C LEU A 37 5.97 -15.56 34.41
N GLN A 38 6.64 -14.40 34.54
CA GLN A 38 7.53 -13.95 35.64
C GLN A 38 8.83 -14.79 35.71
N SER A 39 10.00 -14.26 35.34
CA SER A 39 10.80 -13.16 35.93
C SER A 39 11.90 -13.68 36.86
N THR A 40 13.18 -13.53 36.47
CA THR A 40 14.30 -13.18 37.35
C THR A 40 15.44 -12.54 36.52
N ARG A 41 16.09 -11.50 37.06
CA ARG A 41 17.37 -10.95 36.55
C ARG A 41 18.46 -11.19 37.61
N PRO A 42 19.72 -11.46 37.22
CA PRO A 42 20.88 -11.20 38.06
C PRO A 42 21.63 -9.92 37.62
N LEU A 43 22.23 -9.23 38.59
CA LEU A 43 23.11 -8.07 38.36
C LEU A 43 24.46 -8.52 37.75
N PHE A 44 25.05 -7.68 36.90
CA PHE A 44 26.47 -7.76 36.56
C PHE A 44 27.22 -6.48 36.94
N ARG A 45 28.49 -6.65 37.31
CA ARG A 45 29.39 -5.61 37.82
C ARG A 45 29.75 -4.58 36.75
N GLN A 46 29.96 -3.33 37.18
CA GLN A 46 30.66 -2.33 36.38
C GLN A 46 32.13 -2.71 36.18
N THR A 47 32.58 -2.65 34.92
CA THR A 47 34.00 -2.49 34.56
C THR A 47 34.16 -1.17 33.83
N SER A 48 35.20 -0.41 34.17
CA SER A 48 35.51 0.90 33.59
C SER A 48 35.90 0.76 32.12
N HIS A 49 35.11 1.36 31.22
CA HIS A 49 35.47 1.50 29.81
C HIS A 49 36.01 2.90 29.52
N LEU A 50 37.09 2.95 28.73
CA LEU A 50 37.61 4.17 28.10
C LEU A 50 36.54 4.74 27.15
N PRO A 51 36.49 6.07 26.94
CA PRO A 51 35.51 6.67 26.05
C PRO A 51 35.77 6.24 24.59
N PHE A 52 34.82 5.50 24.02
CA PHE A 52 34.75 5.35 22.56
C PHE A 52 34.54 6.74 21.93
N PRO A 53 35.10 7.00 20.73
CA PRO A 53 34.76 8.21 19.99
C PRO A 53 33.25 8.23 19.77
N SER A 54 32.61 9.34 20.15
CA SER A 54 31.18 9.54 19.97
C SER A 54 30.85 9.44 18.48
N ALA A 55 30.29 8.30 18.06
CA ALA A 55 29.73 8.17 16.73
C ALA A 55 28.71 9.29 16.55
N ALA A 56 28.91 10.14 15.54
CA ALA A 56 27.92 11.17 15.21
C ALA A 56 26.59 10.46 14.97
N MET A 57 25.52 10.92 15.64
CA MET A 57 24.18 10.40 15.39
C MET A 57 23.91 10.53 13.88
N PRO A 58 23.45 9.45 13.21
CA PRO A 58 23.17 9.53 11.79
C PRO A 58 22.08 10.58 11.52
N PRO A 59 22.03 11.18 10.32
CA PRO A 59 20.96 12.09 9.94
C PRO A 59 19.58 11.49 10.22
N ALA A 60 18.61 12.32 10.60
CA ALA A 60 17.25 11.87 10.81
C ALA A 60 16.72 11.12 9.57
N GLY A 61 16.16 9.93 9.76
CA GLY A 61 15.71 9.03 8.69
C GLY A 61 16.76 8.08 8.11
N SER A 62 18.07 8.28 8.34
CA SER A 62 19.09 7.30 7.92
C SER A 62 18.98 5.98 8.69
N LEU A 63 19.22 4.87 8.00
CA LEU A 63 19.15 3.52 8.56
C LEU A 63 20.52 3.06 9.09
N THR A 64 20.50 2.39 10.24
CA THR A 64 21.67 1.68 10.79
C THR A 64 21.92 0.36 10.05
N ASP A 65 23.13 -0.19 10.15
CA ASP A 65 23.47 -1.50 9.56
C ASP A 65 22.58 -2.64 10.06
N GLU A 66 22.07 -2.55 11.30
CA GLU A 66 21.14 -3.55 11.85
C GLU A 66 19.77 -3.45 11.19
N GLN A 67 19.26 -2.24 11.02
CA GLN A 67 18.00 -1.97 10.31
C GLN A 67 18.08 -2.37 8.83
N LEU A 68 19.21 -2.09 8.16
CA LEU A 68 19.46 -2.54 6.79
C LEU A 68 19.47 -4.07 6.70
N ARG A 69 20.25 -4.76 7.56
CA ARG A 69 20.23 -6.24 7.62
C ARG A 69 18.84 -6.80 7.92
N PHE A 70 18.04 -6.13 8.75
CA PHE A 70 16.67 -6.55 9.03
C PHE A 70 15.77 -6.41 7.80
N PHE A 71 15.86 -5.29 7.07
CA PHE A 71 15.13 -5.06 5.83
C PHE A 71 15.54 -6.08 4.75
N ASP A 72 16.83 -6.29 4.53
CA ASP A 72 17.36 -7.29 3.61
C ASP A 72 16.91 -8.72 4.00
N ALA A 73 16.85 -9.02 5.29
CA ALA A 73 16.39 -10.31 5.81
C ALA A 73 14.89 -10.53 5.56
N ASN A 74 14.05 -9.56 5.92
CA ASN A 74 12.59 -9.74 6.07
C ASN A 74 11.73 -9.07 5.00
N GLY A 75 12.28 -8.14 4.21
CA GLY A 75 11.55 -7.39 3.18
C GLY A 75 10.67 -6.27 3.71
N TYR A 76 10.66 -6.03 5.02
CA TYR A 76 10.06 -4.87 5.66
C TYR A 76 10.91 -4.38 6.82
N LEU A 77 10.64 -3.16 7.27
CA LEU A 77 11.25 -2.56 8.46
C LEU A 77 10.26 -1.61 9.13
N VAL A 78 10.12 -1.69 10.45
CA VAL A 78 9.35 -0.71 11.24
C VAL A 78 10.31 0.31 11.84
N LEU A 79 10.05 1.59 11.60
CA LEU A 79 10.77 2.74 12.13
C LEU A 79 9.85 3.51 13.07
N GLY A 80 10.11 3.37 14.37
CA GLY A 80 9.34 4.08 15.40
C GLY A 80 9.58 5.60 15.36
N SER A 81 8.53 6.38 15.57
CA SER A 81 8.58 7.86 15.64
C SER A 81 9.27 8.54 14.44
N PHE A 82 9.04 8.03 13.23
CA PHE A 82 9.63 8.57 11.99
C PHE A 82 9.12 9.98 11.65
N SER A 83 7.86 10.26 11.99
CA SER A 83 7.22 11.58 11.85
C SER A 83 6.71 12.09 13.19
N SER A 84 6.77 13.41 13.37
CA SER A 84 6.29 14.10 14.56
C SER A 84 4.76 14.11 14.68
N ALA A 85 4.25 14.27 15.90
CA ALA A 85 2.82 14.40 16.15
C ALA A 85 2.22 15.64 15.43
N GLU A 86 3.03 16.68 15.25
CA GLU A 86 2.68 17.91 14.54
C GLU A 86 2.53 17.68 13.03
N GLU A 87 3.44 16.93 12.41
CA GLU A 87 3.34 16.54 10.98
C GLU A 87 2.16 15.60 10.73
N VAL A 88 1.97 14.60 11.58
CA VAL A 88 0.82 13.69 11.50
C VAL A 88 -0.48 14.48 11.62
N ARG A 89 -0.59 15.39 12.60
CA ARG A 89 -1.76 16.28 12.74
C ARG A 89 -1.97 17.11 11.48
N ALA A 90 -0.92 17.78 10.97
CA ALA A 90 -1.02 18.60 9.77
C ALA A 90 -1.52 17.81 8.54
N MET A 91 -1.05 16.58 8.33
CA MET A 91 -1.53 15.71 7.25
C MET A 91 -2.99 15.26 7.44
N ARG A 92 -3.42 15.01 8.69
CA ARG A 92 -4.80 14.64 9.00
C ARG A 92 -5.76 15.81 8.84
N ASP A 93 -5.43 16.97 9.39
CA ASP A 93 -6.23 18.19 9.30
C ASP A 93 -6.37 18.60 7.83
N ARG A 94 -5.27 18.55 7.07
CA ARG A 94 -5.30 18.84 5.63
C ARG A 94 -6.15 17.85 4.82
N MET A 95 -6.14 16.57 5.18
CA MET A 95 -7.04 15.60 4.54
C MET A 95 -8.52 15.86 4.91
N ALA A 96 -8.81 16.30 6.13
CA ALA A 96 -10.17 16.70 6.51
C ALA A 96 -10.66 17.89 5.67
N GLU A 97 -9.82 18.92 5.45
CA GLU A 97 -10.13 20.04 4.54
C GLU A 97 -10.40 19.59 3.09
N LEU A 98 -9.56 18.67 2.57
CA LEU A 98 -9.72 18.11 1.23
C LEU A 98 -11.01 17.29 1.09
N VAL A 99 -11.40 16.55 2.12
CA VAL A 99 -12.64 15.79 2.16
C VAL A 99 -13.86 16.69 2.32
N ASP A 100 -13.78 17.76 3.11
CA ASP A 100 -14.86 18.74 3.26
C ASP A 100 -15.18 19.40 1.91
N GLY A 101 -14.17 20.00 1.27
CA GLY A 101 -14.28 20.65 -0.05
C GLY A 101 -14.46 19.71 -1.25
N PHE A 102 -14.61 18.41 -1.05
CA PHE A 102 -14.94 17.46 -2.11
C PHE A 102 -16.47 17.26 -2.20
N ASP A 103 -17.10 17.76 -3.25
CA ASP A 103 -18.58 17.74 -3.39
C ASP A 103 -19.21 16.33 -3.50
N GLY A 104 -18.41 15.27 -3.68
CA GLY A 104 -18.91 13.89 -3.81
C GLY A 104 -19.65 13.57 -5.13
N ALA A 105 -20.01 14.60 -5.92
CA ALA A 105 -20.94 14.52 -7.03
C ALA A 105 -20.33 14.16 -8.41
N GLY A 106 -19.08 13.69 -8.47
CA GLY A 106 -18.42 13.34 -9.74
C GLY A 106 -18.65 11.89 -10.17
N ASP A 107 -19.53 11.66 -11.15
CA ASP A 107 -19.66 10.55 -12.13
C ASP A 107 -19.44 9.06 -11.75
N VAL A 108 -19.03 8.71 -10.53
CA VAL A 108 -18.65 7.33 -10.16
C VAL A 108 -19.86 6.44 -9.80
N PHE A 109 -21.05 7.02 -9.63
CA PHE A 109 -22.20 6.39 -8.96
C PHE A 109 -23.45 6.14 -9.82
N SER A 110 -23.35 6.15 -11.15
CA SER A 110 -24.41 5.58 -12.01
C SER A 110 -24.23 4.06 -12.16
N THR A 111 -25.02 3.29 -11.42
CA THR A 111 -25.05 1.83 -11.52
C THR A 111 -25.77 1.38 -12.80
N LYS A 112 -25.01 0.97 -13.84
CA LYS A 112 -25.13 -0.38 -14.46
C LYS A 112 -24.22 -0.67 -15.68
N ASP A 113 -23.61 0.32 -16.35
CA ASP A 113 -22.92 0.02 -17.64
C ASP A 113 -21.67 0.90 -17.94
N HIS A 114 -20.75 1.05 -16.99
CA HIS A 114 -19.68 2.06 -17.05
C HIS A 114 -18.26 1.56 -16.68
N ARG A 115 -17.84 0.37 -17.14
CA ARG A 115 -16.47 -0.14 -16.91
C ARG A 115 -15.40 0.83 -17.44
N GLN A 116 -15.59 1.32 -18.66
CA GLN A 116 -14.64 2.23 -19.32
C GLN A 116 -14.53 3.58 -18.59
N VAL A 117 -15.63 4.16 -18.09
CA VAL A 117 -15.60 5.43 -17.33
C VAL A 117 -14.86 5.27 -16.00
N LYS A 118 -15.04 4.13 -15.32
CA LYS A 118 -14.28 3.80 -14.09
C LYS A 118 -12.78 3.64 -14.37
N ASN A 119 -12.42 2.96 -15.46
CA ASN A 119 -11.03 2.84 -15.89
C ASN A 119 -10.42 4.20 -16.26
N ASP A 120 -11.15 5.03 -17.01
CA ASP A 120 -10.75 6.39 -17.38
C ASP A 120 -10.49 7.27 -16.16
N PHE A 121 -11.40 7.27 -15.18
CA PHE A 121 -11.22 7.98 -13.92
C PHE A 121 -9.99 7.47 -13.16
N PHE A 122 -9.85 6.14 -13.03
CA PHE A 122 -8.70 5.53 -12.37
C PHE A 122 -7.37 5.86 -13.05
N PHE A 123 -7.28 5.77 -14.37
CA PHE A 123 -6.07 6.13 -15.13
C PHE A 123 -5.76 7.63 -15.05
N LYS A 124 -6.77 8.51 -15.10
CA LYS A 124 -6.59 9.96 -14.92
C LYS A 124 -6.15 10.31 -13.50
N SER A 125 -6.50 9.51 -12.48
CA SER A 125 -6.10 9.74 -11.09
C SER A 125 -4.59 9.66 -10.84
N ALA A 126 -3.82 9.06 -11.77
CA ALA A 126 -2.35 8.99 -11.71
C ALA A 126 -1.67 10.36 -11.53
N GLU A 127 -2.28 11.42 -12.08
CA GLU A 127 -1.77 12.79 -12.05
C GLU A 127 -2.71 13.75 -11.29
N ASN A 128 -3.59 13.24 -10.43
CA ASN A 128 -4.60 14.04 -9.73
C ASN A 128 -4.72 13.68 -8.23
N ILE A 129 -5.46 14.51 -7.50
CA ILE A 129 -6.02 14.19 -6.19
C ILE A 129 -7.48 13.75 -6.43
N SER A 130 -7.72 12.45 -6.36
CA SER A 130 -9.00 11.80 -6.67
C SER A 130 -9.45 10.93 -5.50
N PHE A 131 -10.76 10.95 -5.23
CA PHE A 131 -11.38 10.28 -4.10
C PHE A 131 -12.01 8.96 -4.52
N PHE A 132 -11.77 7.91 -3.75
CA PHE A 132 -12.28 6.56 -4.00
C PHE A 132 -13.07 6.10 -2.78
N PHE A 133 -14.32 5.73 -2.98
CA PHE A 133 -15.22 5.30 -1.91
C PHE A 133 -15.08 3.80 -1.60
N GLU A 134 -15.45 3.41 -0.38
CA GLU A 134 -15.63 2.00 -0.01
C GLU A 134 -16.79 1.40 -0.81
N GLU A 135 -16.63 0.20 -1.38
CA GLU A 135 -17.74 -0.52 -2.04
C GLU A 135 -18.91 -0.72 -1.07
N LYS A 136 -18.59 -1.02 0.19
CA LYS A 136 -19.55 -1.18 1.29
C LYS A 136 -20.27 0.10 1.71
N ALA A 137 -19.88 1.29 1.22
CA ALA A 137 -20.57 2.54 1.55
C ALA A 137 -21.95 2.68 0.88
N PHE A 138 -22.18 2.00 -0.24
CA PHE A 138 -23.40 2.18 -1.05
C PHE A 138 -24.51 1.18 -0.71
N GLY A 139 -25.76 1.63 -0.86
CA GLY A 139 -26.95 0.78 -0.86
C GLY A 139 -27.23 0.18 -2.25
N ASP A 140 -28.23 -0.71 -2.32
CA ASP A 140 -28.70 -1.30 -3.58
C ASP A 140 -29.35 -0.27 -4.53
N ASP A 141 -29.67 0.92 -4.00
CA ASP A 141 -30.16 2.11 -4.70
C ASP A 141 -29.04 2.98 -5.31
N GLY A 142 -27.77 2.66 -5.02
CA GLY A 142 -26.62 3.47 -5.43
C GLY A 142 -26.36 4.71 -4.56
N CYS A 143 -27.12 4.91 -3.49
CA CYS A 143 -26.93 6.02 -2.55
C CYS A 143 -25.94 5.65 -1.42
N LEU A 144 -25.33 6.65 -0.80
CA LEU A 144 -24.50 6.47 0.38
C LEU A 144 -25.35 6.10 1.62
N LYS A 145 -24.95 5.06 2.35
CA LYS A 145 -25.60 4.61 3.59
C LYS A 145 -25.14 5.38 4.84
N GLN A 146 -24.05 6.14 4.72
CA GLN A 146 -23.47 6.95 5.79
C GLN A 146 -22.85 8.23 5.21
N ALA A 147 -22.36 9.12 6.07
CA ALA A 147 -21.81 10.39 5.64
C ALA A 147 -20.60 10.23 4.69
N LYS A 148 -20.41 11.19 3.79
CA LYS A 148 -19.39 11.20 2.71
C LYS A 148 -17.99 10.94 3.26
N GLU A 149 -17.63 11.68 4.30
CA GLU A 149 -16.36 11.65 5.01
C GLU A 149 -16.07 10.31 5.70
N LEU A 150 -17.12 9.55 6.05
CA LEU A 150 -17.02 8.19 6.59
C LEU A 150 -17.09 7.11 5.50
N SER A 151 -17.22 7.49 4.23
CA SER A 151 -17.46 6.58 3.10
C SER A 151 -16.26 6.47 2.14
N ILE A 152 -15.24 7.29 2.30
CA ILE A 152 -14.04 7.31 1.45
C ILE A 152 -13.05 6.23 1.90
N ASN A 153 -12.65 5.33 1.00
CA ASN A 153 -11.60 4.32 1.22
C ASN A 153 -10.20 4.96 1.16
N LYS A 154 -9.95 5.74 0.10
CA LYS A 154 -8.66 6.39 -0.15
C LYS A 154 -8.77 7.68 -0.97
N VAL A 155 -7.73 8.52 -0.89
CA VAL A 155 -7.45 9.59 -1.85
C VAL A 155 -6.11 9.32 -2.54
N GLY A 156 -6.04 9.45 -3.85
CA GLY A 156 -4.83 9.23 -4.65
C GLY A 156 -4.92 9.83 -6.05
N HIS A 157 -3.85 9.89 -6.83
CA HIS A 157 -2.55 9.24 -6.61
C HIS A 157 -1.36 10.22 -6.57
N ALA A 158 -1.62 11.54 -6.66
CA ALA A 158 -0.60 12.59 -6.75
C ALA A 158 -0.55 13.59 -5.57
N LEU A 159 -1.05 13.23 -4.38
CA LEU A 159 -0.96 14.07 -3.16
C LEU A 159 0.48 14.56 -2.89
N HIS A 160 1.49 13.68 -3.05
CA HIS A 160 2.92 14.00 -2.87
C HIS A 160 3.44 15.14 -3.77
N GLU A 161 2.75 15.45 -4.87
CA GLU A 161 3.17 16.45 -5.84
C GLU A 161 2.30 17.70 -5.80
N LEU A 162 0.98 17.51 -5.64
CA LEU A 162 -0.03 18.55 -5.83
C LEU A 162 -0.47 19.24 -4.53
N ASP A 163 -0.35 18.59 -3.37
CA ASP A 163 -0.69 19.22 -2.09
C ASP A 163 0.57 19.59 -1.29
N PRO A 164 0.73 20.85 -0.84
CA PRO A 164 1.93 21.31 -0.14
C PRO A 164 2.26 20.55 1.16
N VAL A 165 1.26 20.06 1.90
CA VAL A 165 1.48 19.38 3.18
C VAL A 165 2.05 17.99 2.93
N PHE A 166 1.44 17.24 2.03
CA PHE A 166 1.91 15.90 1.65
C PHE A 166 3.23 15.96 0.88
N LYS A 167 3.44 16.99 0.04
CA LYS A 167 4.73 17.24 -0.62
C LYS A 167 5.86 17.53 0.36
N LYS A 168 5.61 18.36 1.38
CA LYS A 168 6.62 18.66 2.42
C LYS A 168 7.11 17.40 3.15
N PHE A 169 6.20 16.47 3.47
CA PHE A 169 6.60 15.18 4.04
C PHE A 169 7.34 14.31 3.02
N SER A 170 6.77 14.13 1.82
CA SER A 170 7.27 13.20 0.80
C SER A 170 8.68 13.55 0.29
N PHE A 171 9.01 14.84 0.23
CA PHE A 171 10.33 15.36 -0.17
C PHE A 171 11.16 15.84 1.04
N GLY A 172 10.79 15.42 2.27
CA GLY A 172 11.47 15.77 3.50
C GLY A 172 12.82 15.05 3.67
N ALA A 173 13.73 15.66 4.42
CA ALA A 173 15.10 15.15 4.63
C ALA A 173 15.14 13.71 5.19
N ASN A 174 14.16 13.33 6.03
CA ASN A 174 14.06 11.97 6.57
C ASN A 174 13.82 10.92 5.46
N VAL A 175 13.00 11.24 4.46
CA VAL A 175 12.70 10.35 3.33
C VAL A 175 13.94 10.24 2.42
N SER A 176 14.58 11.36 2.09
CA SER A 176 15.83 11.36 1.31
C SER A 176 16.96 10.59 2.02
N SER A 177 17.12 10.77 3.33
CA SER A 177 18.14 10.07 4.13
C SER A 177 17.88 8.55 4.22
N LEU A 178 16.62 8.14 4.25
CA LEU A 178 16.21 6.73 4.20
C LEU A 178 16.58 6.10 2.85
N PHE A 179 16.24 6.74 1.72
CA PHE A 179 16.58 6.20 0.39
C PHE A 179 18.09 6.23 0.10
N SER A 180 18.82 7.19 0.66
CA SER A 180 20.28 7.21 0.62
C SER A 180 20.87 5.99 1.35
N SER A 181 20.35 5.64 2.53
CA SER A 181 20.73 4.40 3.23
C SER A 181 20.34 3.12 2.45
N LEU A 182 19.20 3.12 1.75
CA LEU A 182 18.80 2.05 0.83
C LEU A 182 19.59 2.07 -0.51
N ARG A 183 20.53 3.00 -0.68
CA ARG A 183 21.47 3.12 -1.82
C ARG A 183 20.82 3.47 -3.16
N TYR A 184 19.60 4.00 -3.16
CA TYR A 184 18.96 4.51 -4.38
C TYR A 184 19.78 5.65 -4.95
N LYS A 185 19.99 5.64 -6.26
CA LYS A 185 20.79 6.61 -7.01
C LYS A 185 20.00 7.86 -7.32
N ARG A 186 18.82 7.68 -7.92
CA ARG A 186 17.91 8.77 -8.29
C ARG A 186 16.46 8.42 -7.94
N PRO A 187 16.14 8.27 -6.64
CA PRO A 187 14.82 7.87 -6.18
C PRO A 187 13.77 8.94 -6.51
N ALA A 188 12.62 8.52 -7.01
CA ALA A 188 11.48 9.41 -7.28
C ALA A 188 10.18 8.82 -6.74
N VAL A 189 9.37 9.66 -6.09
CA VAL A 189 8.02 9.27 -5.62
C VAL A 189 7.13 9.14 -6.85
N ILE A 190 6.72 7.92 -7.18
CA ILE A 190 5.87 7.67 -8.35
C ILE A 190 4.38 7.80 -8.02
N GLN A 191 4.00 7.51 -6.78
CA GLN A 191 2.61 7.46 -6.30
C GLN A 191 2.51 7.82 -4.81
N SER A 192 1.37 8.40 -4.42
CA SER A 192 0.96 8.55 -3.03
C SER A 192 -0.54 8.28 -2.84
N MET A 193 -0.91 7.57 -1.78
CA MET A 193 -2.31 7.35 -1.37
C MET A 193 -2.52 7.67 0.10
N TYR A 194 -3.56 8.43 0.43
CA TYR A 194 -4.11 8.49 1.77
C TYR A 194 -5.14 7.37 1.94
N ILE A 195 -5.04 6.54 2.97
CA ILE A 195 -5.92 5.38 3.21
C ILE A 195 -6.64 5.58 4.55
N PHE A 196 -7.97 5.60 4.54
CA PHE A 196 -8.76 5.89 5.76
C PHE A 196 -8.99 4.66 6.63
N LYS A 197 -9.26 3.48 6.02
CA LYS A 197 -9.83 2.31 6.71
C LYS A 197 -10.96 2.73 7.64
N GLN A 198 -12.09 3.10 7.06
CA GLN A 198 -13.23 3.65 7.79
C GLN A 198 -13.74 2.71 8.89
N PRO A 199 -14.27 3.21 10.02
CA PRO A 199 -14.86 2.38 11.07
C PRO A 199 -15.93 1.43 10.52
N GLY A 200 -15.89 0.15 10.91
CA GLY A 200 -16.85 -0.89 10.55
C GLY A 200 -16.91 -1.33 9.07
N ILE A 201 -16.59 -0.46 8.11
CA ILE A 201 -16.70 -0.73 6.66
C ILE A 201 -15.35 -0.74 5.91
N GLY A 202 -14.24 -0.39 6.57
CA GLY A 202 -12.94 -0.19 5.93
C GLY A 202 -12.41 -1.45 5.24
N GLY A 203 -12.49 -1.50 3.91
CA GLY A 203 -12.35 -2.72 3.10
C GLY A 203 -10.99 -3.43 3.23
N GLU A 204 -11.00 -4.75 3.08
CA GLU A 204 -9.80 -5.60 3.06
C GLU A 204 -8.84 -5.21 1.93
N VAL A 205 -7.54 -5.36 2.16
CA VAL A 205 -6.53 -5.39 1.10
C VAL A 205 -5.90 -6.77 1.11
N VAL A 206 -6.19 -7.57 0.10
CA VAL A 206 -5.72 -8.97 -0.02
C VAL A 206 -4.21 -9.09 -0.25
N PRO A 207 -3.60 -10.28 -0.09
CA PRO A 207 -2.18 -10.50 -0.35
C PRO A 207 -1.71 -10.05 -1.74
N HIS A 208 -0.70 -9.18 -1.77
CA HIS A 208 -0.11 -8.64 -3.00
C HIS A 208 1.35 -8.21 -2.81
N GLN A 209 1.97 -7.77 -3.91
CA GLN A 209 3.30 -7.18 -4.04
C GLN A 209 3.11 -5.82 -4.72
N ASP A 210 3.80 -4.76 -4.32
CA ASP A 210 3.66 -3.43 -4.97
C ASP A 210 4.22 -3.44 -6.40
N ASN A 211 5.27 -4.24 -6.64
CA ASN A 211 5.81 -4.49 -7.98
C ASN A 211 4.81 -5.17 -8.93
N THR A 212 3.70 -5.74 -8.42
CA THR A 212 2.59 -6.17 -9.29
C THR A 212 1.97 -4.99 -10.03
N PHE A 213 1.93 -3.80 -9.42
CA PHE A 213 1.24 -2.62 -9.95
C PHE A 213 2.21 -1.53 -10.45
N LEU A 214 3.41 -1.48 -9.89
CA LEU A 214 4.40 -0.40 -10.05
C LEU A 214 5.76 -0.95 -10.50
N TYR A 215 5.77 -1.77 -11.56
CA TYR A 215 6.95 -2.51 -12.02
C TYR A 215 8.01 -1.64 -12.71
N THR A 216 9.28 -1.83 -12.33
CA THR A 216 10.45 -1.41 -13.11
C THR A 216 11.27 -2.63 -13.52
N ASP A 217 12.11 -2.50 -14.55
CA ASP A 217 13.12 -3.51 -14.88
C ASP A 217 14.54 -2.97 -14.67
N PRO A 218 15.35 -3.51 -13.73
CA PRO A 218 14.96 -4.47 -12.68
C PRO A 218 13.98 -3.84 -11.66
N PRO A 219 13.29 -4.65 -10.84
CA PRO A 219 12.32 -4.13 -9.86
C PRO A 219 12.97 -3.28 -8.77
N SER A 220 12.48 -2.05 -8.60
CA SER A 220 13.02 -1.05 -7.67
C SER A 220 11.96 -0.31 -6.83
N CYS A 221 10.70 -0.79 -6.79
CA CYS A 221 9.69 -0.19 -5.93
C CYS A 221 9.96 -0.48 -4.45
N THR A 222 9.92 0.56 -3.62
CA THR A 222 9.78 0.47 -2.16
C THR A 222 8.58 1.30 -1.72
N GLY A 223 7.66 0.66 -0.99
CA GLY A 223 6.55 1.31 -0.31
C GLY A 223 6.99 1.91 1.02
N LEU A 224 6.56 3.14 1.29
CA LEU A 224 6.64 3.78 2.60
C LEU A 224 5.21 3.96 3.13
N TRP A 225 4.88 3.26 4.22
CA TRP A 225 3.56 3.31 4.83
C TRP A 225 3.65 3.97 6.21
N LEU A 226 3.18 5.22 6.31
CA LEU A 226 3.18 6.01 7.54
C LEU A 226 1.83 5.89 8.26
N ALA A 227 1.88 5.47 9.52
CA ALA A 227 0.72 5.49 10.40
C ALA A 227 0.36 6.93 10.79
N LEU A 228 -0.83 7.40 10.41
CA LEU A 228 -1.39 8.68 10.87
C LEU A 228 -2.30 8.50 12.09
N GLU A 229 -2.68 7.25 12.38
CA GLU A 229 -3.35 6.77 13.57
C GLU A 229 -2.73 5.44 14.01
N ASP A 230 -2.91 5.06 15.27
CA ASP A 230 -2.49 3.75 15.78
C ASP A 230 -3.07 2.62 14.93
N ALA A 231 -2.20 1.73 14.46
CA ALA A 231 -2.55 0.59 13.63
C ALA A 231 -2.43 -0.70 14.44
N THR A 232 -3.56 -1.37 14.64
CA THR A 232 -3.71 -2.57 15.45
C THR A 232 -4.37 -3.68 14.65
N LYS A 233 -4.34 -4.91 15.15
CA LYS A 233 -5.06 -6.04 14.55
C LYS A 233 -6.57 -5.78 14.39
N THR A 234 -7.18 -4.98 15.27
CA THR A 234 -8.63 -4.78 15.28
C THR A 234 -9.10 -3.69 14.31
N ASN A 235 -8.27 -2.68 14.01
CA ASN A 235 -8.56 -1.62 13.02
C ASN A 235 -7.82 -1.78 11.68
N GLY A 236 -7.28 -2.97 11.39
CA GLY A 236 -6.71 -3.31 10.09
C GLY A 236 -5.28 -2.79 9.87
N CYS A 237 -4.37 -3.11 10.80
CA CYS A 237 -2.93 -3.02 10.58
C CYS A 237 -2.46 -3.82 9.35
N LEU A 238 -1.23 -3.56 8.90
CA LEU A 238 -0.59 -4.38 7.90
C LEU A 238 -0.24 -5.77 8.47
N TRP A 239 -0.16 -6.75 7.59
CA TRP A 239 0.39 -8.07 7.84
C TRP A 239 1.31 -8.45 6.67
N ALA A 240 2.45 -9.08 6.94
CA ALA A 240 3.41 -9.46 5.91
C ALA A 240 3.98 -10.87 6.13
N ILE A 241 4.44 -11.53 5.06
CA ILE A 241 5.22 -12.78 5.16
C ILE A 241 6.72 -12.42 5.16
N PRO A 242 7.44 -12.55 6.29
CA PRO A 242 8.85 -12.16 6.36
C PRO A 242 9.73 -12.95 5.38
N GLY A 243 10.57 -12.24 4.63
CA GLY A 243 11.51 -12.81 3.67
C GLY A 243 10.90 -13.23 2.33
N SER A 244 9.58 -13.08 2.16
CA SER A 244 8.86 -13.48 0.94
C SER A 244 9.28 -12.71 -0.31
N HIS A 245 9.86 -11.52 -0.15
CA HIS A 245 10.42 -10.70 -1.23
C HIS A 245 11.54 -11.38 -2.02
N LYS A 246 12.23 -12.35 -1.41
CA LYS A 246 13.30 -13.14 -2.05
C LYS A 246 12.76 -14.17 -3.05
N ASN A 247 11.45 -14.40 -3.07
CA ASN A 247 10.82 -15.38 -3.94
C ASN A 247 10.44 -14.80 -5.32
N GLY A 248 10.73 -13.52 -5.56
CA GLY A 248 10.42 -12.80 -6.79
C GLY A 248 8.93 -12.48 -6.97
N LEU A 249 8.65 -11.59 -7.92
CA LEU A 249 7.32 -11.18 -8.31
C LEU A 249 6.47 -12.37 -8.84
N LYS A 250 5.23 -12.49 -8.38
CA LYS A 250 4.33 -13.60 -8.73
C LYS A 250 3.37 -13.31 -9.88
N ARG A 251 3.04 -12.03 -10.09
CA ARG A 251 2.13 -11.54 -11.14
C ARG A 251 2.31 -10.05 -11.35
N ARG A 252 1.93 -9.54 -12.52
CA ARG A 252 1.79 -8.12 -12.85
C ARG A 252 0.36 -7.79 -13.23
N MET A 253 -0.09 -6.58 -12.86
CA MET A 253 -1.20 -5.91 -13.48
C MET A 253 -0.69 -5.23 -14.75
N ILE A 254 -1.17 -5.70 -15.89
CA ILE A 254 -0.85 -5.18 -17.22
C ILE A 254 -2.01 -4.30 -17.65
N ARG A 255 -1.70 -3.05 -18.00
CA ARG A 255 -2.61 -2.13 -18.70
C ARG A 255 -2.44 -2.30 -20.20
N ASP A 256 -3.56 -2.41 -20.89
CA ASP A 256 -3.68 -2.30 -22.34
C ASP A 256 -4.29 -0.94 -22.73
N GLU A 257 -4.81 -0.81 -23.95
CA GLU A 257 -5.36 0.47 -24.44
C GLU A 257 -6.61 0.93 -23.66
N ILE A 258 -7.39 0.00 -23.07
CA ILE A 258 -8.73 0.28 -22.52
C ILE A 258 -9.00 -0.30 -21.12
N ASP A 259 -8.26 -1.31 -20.70
CA ASP A 259 -8.49 -2.03 -19.43
C ASP A 259 -7.18 -2.45 -18.74
N THR A 260 -7.34 -3.15 -17.61
CA THR A 260 -6.25 -3.85 -16.94
C THR A 260 -6.58 -5.32 -16.76
N HIS A 261 -5.57 -6.17 -16.86
CA HIS A 261 -5.65 -7.60 -16.56
C HIS A 261 -4.42 -8.04 -15.76
N PHE A 262 -4.48 -9.23 -15.15
CA PHE A 262 -3.30 -9.85 -14.55
C PHE A 262 -2.73 -10.90 -15.50
N ASP A 263 -1.41 -10.94 -15.67
CA ASP A 263 -0.70 -11.95 -16.45
C ASP A 263 -0.82 -13.37 -15.85
N HIS A 264 -0.94 -13.43 -14.52
CA HIS A 264 -1.06 -14.66 -13.73
C HIS A 264 -2.17 -14.55 -12.68
N PRO A 265 -2.80 -15.67 -12.30
CA PRO A 265 -3.80 -15.69 -11.23
C PRO A 265 -3.19 -15.25 -9.88
N SER A 266 -4.05 -14.79 -8.96
CA SER A 266 -3.59 -14.49 -7.60
C SER A 266 -3.07 -15.76 -6.93
N PRO A 267 -1.84 -15.76 -6.38
CA PRO A 267 -1.38 -16.87 -5.55
C PRO A 267 -2.19 -16.97 -4.26
N THR A 268 -2.21 -18.16 -3.67
CA THR A 268 -2.71 -18.42 -2.31
C THR A 268 -1.55 -18.55 -1.34
N TYR A 269 -1.78 -18.23 -0.07
CA TYR A 269 -0.78 -18.22 1.01
C TYR A 269 -1.39 -18.80 2.28
N ASP A 270 -0.62 -19.51 3.13
CA ASP A 270 -1.11 -19.89 4.47
C ASP A 270 -1.14 -18.64 5.35
N LEU A 271 -2.30 -18.31 5.93
CA LEU A 271 -2.46 -17.18 6.85
C LEU A 271 -1.54 -17.26 8.08
N LYS A 272 -1.03 -18.45 8.42
CA LYS A 272 -0.03 -18.65 9.49
C LYS A 272 1.36 -18.10 9.18
N GLU A 273 1.69 -17.90 7.89
CA GLU A 273 2.97 -17.32 7.48
C GLU A 273 3.03 -15.80 7.69
N PHE A 274 1.87 -15.15 7.84
CA PHE A 274 1.78 -13.71 8.03
C PHE A 274 2.03 -13.31 9.49
N VAL A 275 2.91 -12.33 9.68
CA VAL A 275 3.09 -11.62 10.95
C VAL A 275 2.36 -10.27 10.93
N PRO A 276 1.72 -9.87 12.04
CA PRO A 276 1.05 -8.58 12.16
C PRO A 276 2.08 -7.46 12.39
N LEU A 277 1.90 -6.34 11.71
CA LEU A 277 2.71 -5.13 11.85
C LEU A 277 1.88 -4.05 12.58
N GLU A 278 1.72 -4.23 13.88
CA GLU A 278 1.05 -3.24 14.75
C GLU A 278 2.01 -2.10 15.09
N VAL A 279 1.61 -0.86 14.85
CA VAL A 279 2.47 0.34 14.98
C VAL A 279 1.69 1.53 15.54
N LYS A 280 2.41 2.54 16.03
CA LYS A 280 1.85 3.78 16.59
C LYS A 280 1.74 4.89 15.55
N SER A 281 0.84 5.83 15.80
CA SER A 281 0.79 7.09 15.05
C SER A 281 2.17 7.76 15.00
N GLY A 282 2.67 8.06 13.80
CA GLY A 282 4.02 8.60 13.56
C GLY A 282 5.08 7.56 13.17
N ASP A 283 4.80 6.26 13.33
CA ASP A 283 5.69 5.18 12.91
C ASP A 283 5.59 4.95 11.38
N LEU A 284 6.71 4.56 10.77
CA LEU A 284 6.80 4.22 9.36
C LEU A 284 7.11 2.73 9.17
N VAL A 285 6.35 2.06 8.29
CA VAL A 285 6.67 0.73 7.77
C VAL A 285 7.27 0.89 6.36
N VAL A 286 8.53 0.50 6.20
CA VAL A 286 9.21 0.38 4.91
C VAL A 286 8.90 -1.01 4.35
N ILE A 287 8.51 -1.09 3.07
CA ILE A 287 8.02 -2.30 2.41
C ILE A 287 8.80 -2.49 1.10
N HIS A 288 9.49 -3.61 0.95
CA HIS A 288 10.11 -3.98 -0.32
C HIS A 288 9.03 -4.35 -1.34
N GLY A 289 9.13 -3.89 -2.59
CA GLY A 289 8.05 -4.04 -3.58
C GLY A 289 7.62 -5.48 -3.90
N ASP A 290 8.50 -6.47 -3.68
CA ASP A 290 8.19 -7.91 -3.79
C ASP A 290 7.69 -8.55 -2.47
N LEU A 291 7.55 -7.83 -1.36
CA LEU A 291 7.05 -8.39 -0.10
C LEU A 291 5.55 -8.75 -0.20
N ILE A 292 5.19 -9.99 0.13
CA ILE A 292 3.78 -10.38 0.27
C ILE A 292 3.21 -9.72 1.52
N HIS A 293 2.23 -8.82 1.33
CA HIS A 293 1.57 -8.14 2.42
C HIS A 293 0.06 -7.90 2.17
N GLN A 294 -0.69 -7.66 3.25
CA GLN A 294 -2.15 -7.54 3.27
C GLN A 294 -2.64 -6.66 4.44
N SER A 295 -3.94 -6.32 4.49
CA SER A 295 -4.58 -5.81 5.72
C SER A 295 -6.07 -6.17 5.80
N PHE A 296 -6.47 -6.84 6.89
CA PHE A 296 -7.86 -7.24 7.15
C PHE A 296 -8.81 -6.03 7.31
N GLU A 297 -10.11 -6.28 7.15
CA GLU A 297 -11.16 -5.27 7.31
C GLU A 297 -11.09 -4.55 8.66
N ASN A 298 -11.38 -3.24 8.68
CA ASN A 298 -11.57 -2.51 9.92
C ASN A 298 -12.98 -2.76 10.46
N LEU A 299 -13.10 -3.68 11.42
CA LEU A 299 -14.35 -3.99 12.12
C LEU A 299 -14.50 -3.23 13.45
N SER A 300 -13.59 -2.30 13.74
CA SER A 300 -13.55 -1.52 14.97
C SER A 300 -14.36 -0.21 14.85
N PRO A 301 -14.68 0.46 15.97
CA PRO A 301 -15.39 1.75 15.96
C PRO A 301 -14.47 2.97 15.70
N VAL A 302 -13.17 2.75 15.44
CA VAL A 302 -12.20 3.82 15.16
C VAL A 302 -11.57 3.62 13.79
N SER A 303 -11.15 4.70 13.13
CA SER A 303 -10.48 4.65 11.82
C SER A 303 -9.04 4.12 11.93
N ARG A 304 -8.37 3.99 10.78
CA ARG A 304 -6.92 3.71 10.71
C ARG A 304 -6.31 4.50 9.56
N HIS A 305 -6.17 5.81 9.75
CA HIS A 305 -5.61 6.69 8.74
C HIS A 305 -4.11 6.39 8.51
N ALA A 306 -3.69 6.37 7.25
CA ALA A 306 -2.29 6.18 6.85
C ALA A 306 -1.97 6.88 5.54
N LEU A 307 -0.70 7.30 5.38
CA LEU A 307 -0.15 7.77 4.12
C LEU A 307 0.76 6.67 3.54
N SER A 308 0.45 6.21 2.34
CA SER A 308 1.32 5.35 1.54
C SER A 308 2.00 6.18 0.46
N LEU A 309 3.32 6.07 0.34
CA LEU A 309 4.11 6.54 -0.80
C LEU A 309 4.76 5.32 -1.46
N HIS A 310 4.92 5.36 -2.78
CA HIS A 310 5.75 4.40 -3.51
C HIS A 310 6.86 5.15 -4.21
N VAL A 311 8.09 4.67 -4.03
CA VAL A 311 9.31 5.26 -4.58
C VAL A 311 10.02 4.21 -5.42
N ILE A 312 10.50 4.65 -6.58
CA ILE A 312 11.30 3.84 -7.50
C ILE A 312 12.67 4.50 -7.68
N ASP A 313 13.69 3.72 -8.01
CA ASP A 313 14.90 4.32 -8.59
C ASP A 313 14.65 4.62 -10.07
N THR A 314 15.14 5.78 -10.53
CA THR A 314 15.01 6.22 -11.93
C THR A 314 16.33 6.19 -12.69
N GLU A 315 17.40 5.73 -12.04
CA GLU A 315 18.69 5.44 -12.66
C GLU A 315 18.91 3.92 -12.70
N GLY A 316 19.26 3.39 -13.87
CA GLY A 316 19.47 1.95 -14.08
C GLY A 316 18.22 1.07 -14.00
N CYS A 317 17.03 1.64 -13.80
CA CYS A 317 15.74 0.93 -13.74
C CYS A 317 14.73 1.55 -14.71
N GLU A 318 14.14 0.74 -15.60
CA GLU A 318 13.18 1.22 -16.60
C GLU A 318 11.72 1.10 -16.10
N TRP A 319 10.98 2.20 -16.06
CA TRP A 319 9.54 2.18 -15.74
C TRP A 319 8.73 1.46 -16.84
N SER A 320 7.96 0.44 -16.47
CA SER A 320 7.22 -0.32 -17.48
C SER A 320 6.06 0.48 -18.07
N LYS A 321 6.05 0.59 -19.40
CA LYS A 321 4.97 1.17 -20.21
C LYS A 321 3.62 0.44 -20.06
N GLN A 322 3.64 -0.76 -19.46
CA GLN A 322 2.46 -1.59 -19.17
C GLN A 322 1.88 -1.35 -17.77
N ASN A 323 2.52 -0.57 -16.89
CA ASN A 323 1.93 -0.25 -15.59
C ASN A 323 0.67 0.59 -15.80
N TRP A 324 -0.35 0.41 -14.95
CA TRP A 324 -1.58 1.19 -15.06
C TRP A 324 -1.33 2.69 -14.90
N LEU A 325 -0.41 3.04 -13.99
CA LEU A 325 0.07 4.37 -13.72
C LEU A 325 1.12 4.74 -14.76
N GLN A 326 0.76 5.69 -15.63
CA GLN A 326 1.66 6.34 -16.57
C GLN A 326 1.58 7.84 -16.33
N ARG A 327 2.72 8.54 -16.41
CA ARG A 327 2.82 9.99 -16.20
C ARG A 327 3.31 10.65 -17.48
N LYS A 328 2.76 11.82 -17.81
CA LYS A 328 3.16 12.65 -18.95
C LYS A 328 4.49 13.35 -18.70
N ILE A 329 4.71 13.72 -17.44
CA ILE A 329 5.94 14.35 -16.95
C ILE A 329 6.65 13.33 -16.05
N PRO A 330 7.97 13.08 -16.25
CA PRO A 330 8.74 12.25 -15.34
C PRO A 330 8.68 12.78 -13.91
N PRO A 331 8.56 11.92 -12.88
CA PRO A 331 8.49 12.36 -11.50
C PRO A 331 9.80 13.06 -11.08
N GLN A 332 9.68 14.10 -10.25
CA GLN A 332 10.84 14.77 -9.68
C GLN A 332 11.57 13.83 -8.72
N PRO A 333 12.91 13.66 -8.82
CA PRO A 333 13.65 12.86 -7.86
C PRO A 333 13.77 13.58 -6.51
N LEU A 334 13.91 12.81 -5.42
CA LEU A 334 14.13 13.31 -4.06
C LEU A 334 15.51 13.98 -3.91
N TYR A 335 16.49 13.48 -4.67
CA TYR A 335 17.85 14.00 -4.79
C TYR A 335 18.50 13.44 -6.08
N GLU A 336 19.60 14.06 -6.49
CA GLU A 336 20.52 13.53 -7.50
C GLU A 336 21.91 13.48 -6.83
N ASN A 337 22.60 12.33 -6.94
CA ASN A 337 23.89 12.04 -6.27
C ASN A 337 25.10 12.23 -7.20
#